data_AF-A0A2H1KYI5-F1
#
_entry.id   AF-A0A2H1KYI5-F1
#
_cell.length_a   1.000
_cell.length_b   1.000
_cell.length_c   1.000
_cell.angle_alpha   90.00
_cell.angle_beta   90.00
_cell.angle_gamma   90.00
#
_symmetry.space_group_name_H-M   'P 1'
#
loop_
_entity.id
_entity.type
_entity.pdbx_description
1 polymer ?
#
loop_
_entity_poly.entity_id
_entity_poly.type
_entity_poly.pdbx_seq_one_letter_code
_entity_poly.pdbx_strand_id
1 'polypeptide(L)'
;MNKPTTAEVKAGNPLIAWFTPQISLARVAVFRVLIYLFVIVDVLTISADVIPHGWTPGLYQPLWLARFLHIPPVSVLAAQILLAAIIVFSLMAAAGILQRLSGWLVAITFGLWMFYTQGYGYVAHDHMALVVAVVVLPTVGLARFQDWEPPRRRQDGHCGSCRSPSFSPTSTLW
;
A
#
# COMPACT_ATOMS: atom_id res chain seq x y z
N MET A 1 11.91 31.74 -16.37
CA MET A 1 11.46 30.68 -15.44
C MET A 1 12.36 29.47 -15.67
N ASN A 2 13.44 29.37 -14.90
CA ASN A 2 14.53 28.44 -15.19
C ASN A 2 14.08 27.01 -14.81
N LYS A 3 14.12 26.10 -15.78
CA LYS A 3 13.95 24.67 -15.53
C LYS A 3 15.14 24.20 -14.70
N PRO A 4 14.94 23.49 -13.57
CA PRO A 4 16.05 22.88 -12.85
C PRO A 4 16.75 21.90 -13.79
N THR A 5 18.08 22.00 -13.87
CA THR A 5 18.90 21.09 -14.69
C THR A 5 19.00 19.74 -14.00
N THR A 6 19.08 18.67 -14.79
CA THR A 6 19.04 17.25 -14.40
C THR A 6 20.07 16.85 -13.34
N ALA A 7 21.08 17.69 -13.08
CA ALA A 7 22.10 17.49 -12.06
C ALA A 7 21.56 17.69 -10.63
N GLU A 8 20.61 18.61 -10.43
CA GLU A 8 20.03 18.91 -9.12
C GLU A 8 19.13 17.77 -8.59
N VAL A 9 18.55 16.98 -9.50
CA VAL A 9 17.74 15.79 -9.18
C VAL A 9 18.63 14.60 -8.72
N LYS A 10 19.95 14.67 -8.88
CA LYS A 10 20.86 13.52 -8.78
C LYS A 10 21.55 13.34 -7.42
N ALA A 11 21.35 14.21 -6.44
CA ALA A 11 21.91 14.04 -5.10
C ALA A 11 20.95 13.32 -4.14
N GLY A 12 20.38 12.18 -4.56
CA GLY A 12 19.68 11.29 -3.64
C GLY A 12 20.70 10.60 -2.73
N ASN A 13 20.53 10.69 -1.41
CA ASN A 13 21.38 9.99 -0.44
C ASN A 13 21.53 8.50 -0.83
N PRO A 14 22.75 7.98 -1.04
CA PRO A 14 22.96 6.61 -1.48
C PRO A 14 22.37 5.57 -0.51
N LEU A 15 22.27 5.89 0.79
CA LEU A 15 21.58 5.05 1.78
C LEU A 15 20.07 4.99 1.52
N ILE A 16 19.45 6.10 1.14
CA ILE A 16 18.03 6.13 0.76
C ILE A 16 17.84 5.37 -0.55
N ALA A 17 18.72 5.54 -1.53
CA ALA A 17 18.63 4.78 -2.78
C ALA A 17 18.81 3.26 -2.58
N TRP A 18 19.58 2.85 -1.57
CA TRP A 18 19.73 1.45 -1.17
C TRP A 18 18.49 0.93 -0.43
N PHE A 19 17.90 1.73 0.47
CA PHE A 19 16.74 1.34 1.29
C PHE A 19 15.40 1.45 0.54
N THR A 20 15.27 2.38 -0.40
CA THR A 20 14.08 2.63 -1.23
C THR A 20 14.47 2.64 -2.71
N PRO A 21 14.78 1.48 -3.31
CA PRO A 21 15.03 1.39 -4.74
C PRO A 21 13.80 1.89 -5.53
N GLN A 22 14.02 2.47 -6.71
CA GLN A 22 12.91 2.86 -7.58
C GLN A 22 12.19 1.62 -8.10
N ILE A 23 10.94 1.44 -7.67
CA ILE A 23 10.07 0.33 -8.06
C ILE A 23 9.04 0.85 -9.07
N SER A 24 8.72 0.03 -10.08
CA SER A 24 7.68 0.32 -11.07
C SER A 24 6.33 0.60 -10.38
N LEU A 25 5.68 1.71 -10.75
CA LEU A 25 4.35 2.09 -10.23
C LEU A 25 3.28 1.05 -10.57
N ALA A 26 3.44 0.31 -11.67
CA ALA A 26 2.56 -0.81 -11.99
C ALA A 26 2.55 -1.89 -10.89
N ARG A 27 3.69 -2.15 -10.22
CA ARG A 27 3.74 -3.10 -9.09
C ARG A 27 2.97 -2.58 -7.88
N VAL A 28 3.02 -1.27 -7.64
CA VAL A 28 2.20 -0.64 -6.59
C VAL A 28 0.71 -0.76 -6.93
N ALA A 29 0.32 -0.58 -8.19
CA ALA A 29 -1.07 -0.75 -8.61
C ALA A 29 -1.58 -2.18 -8.37
N VAL A 30 -0.76 -3.21 -8.65
CA VAL A 30 -1.08 -4.62 -8.33
C VAL A 30 -1.16 -4.83 -6.82
N PHE A 31 -0.15 -4.38 -6.08
CA PHE A 31 -0.12 -4.51 -4.62
C PHE A 31 -1.35 -3.85 -3.97
N ARG A 32 -1.75 -2.67 -4.46
CA ARG A 32 -2.95 -1.96 -4.02
C ARG A 32 -4.20 -2.82 -4.15
N VAL A 33 -4.41 -3.45 -5.30
CA VAL A 33 -5.57 -4.33 -5.52
C VAL A 33 -5.51 -5.51 -4.55
N LEU A 34 -4.37 -6.19 -4.46
CA LEU A 34 -4.21 -7.34 -3.57
C LEU A 34 -4.51 -6.98 -2.11
N ILE A 35 -3.95 -5.87 -1.61
CA ILE A 35 -4.14 -5.43 -0.24
C ILE A 35 -5.60 -5.07 0.04
N TYR A 36 -6.25 -4.27 -0.81
CA TYR A 36 -7.64 -3.87 -0.53
C TYR A 36 -8.63 -5.02 -0.68
N LEU A 37 -8.39 -5.97 -1.58
CA LEU A 37 -9.20 -7.19 -1.64
C LEU A 37 -8.94 -8.08 -0.42
N PHE A 38 -7.69 -8.17 0.03
CA PHE A 38 -7.34 -8.93 1.23
C PHE A 38 -7.96 -8.33 2.49
N VAL A 39 -8.03 -7.00 2.62
CA VAL A 39 -8.76 -6.33 3.71
C VAL A 39 -10.23 -6.77 3.77
N ILE A 40 -10.89 -6.96 2.63
CA ILE A 40 -12.27 -7.47 2.59
C ILE A 40 -12.32 -8.91 3.11
N VAL A 41 -11.41 -9.77 2.68
CA VAL A 41 -11.33 -11.16 3.16
C VAL A 41 -11.05 -11.20 4.66
N ASP A 42 -10.14 -10.36 5.15
CA ASP A 42 -9.74 -10.26 6.54
C ASP A 42 -10.95 -9.96 7.44
N VAL A 43 -11.65 -8.86 7.20
CA VAL A 43 -12.79 -8.44 8.05
C VAL A 43 -14.00 -9.38 7.97
N LEU A 44 -14.10 -10.17 6.89
CA LEU A 44 -15.17 -11.15 6.72
C LEU A 44 -14.83 -12.53 7.29
N THR A 45 -13.56 -12.85 7.50
CA THR A 45 -13.15 -14.22 7.87
C THR A 45 -12.17 -14.30 9.04
N ILE A 46 -11.12 -13.48 9.06
CA ILE A 46 -10.03 -13.56 10.03
C ILE A 46 -10.33 -12.67 11.24
N SER A 47 -10.69 -11.41 11.00
CA SER A 47 -11.06 -10.42 12.02
C SER A 47 -12.58 -10.19 12.07
N ALA A 48 -13.36 -11.26 11.88
CA ALA A 48 -14.83 -11.22 11.88
C ALA A 48 -15.47 -11.10 13.28
N ASP A 49 -14.65 -10.84 14.30
CA ASP A 49 -14.98 -10.80 15.73
C ASP A 49 -15.60 -9.47 16.18
N VAL A 50 -15.37 -8.37 15.46
CA VAL A 50 -15.88 -7.02 15.82
C VAL A 50 -17.41 -6.95 15.93
N ILE A 51 -18.15 -7.69 15.11
CA ILE A 51 -19.62 -7.74 15.22
C ILE A 51 -20.04 -8.47 16.51
N PRO A 52 -19.54 -9.69 16.81
CA PRO A 52 -19.72 -10.34 18.12
C PRO A 52 -19.37 -9.48 19.33
N HIS A 53 -18.29 -8.67 19.25
CA HIS A 53 -17.88 -7.75 20.33
C HIS A 53 -18.95 -6.71 20.71
N GLY A 54 -19.88 -6.40 19.79
CA GLY A 54 -21.01 -5.54 20.07
C GLY A 54 -21.98 -6.07 21.13
N TRP A 55 -21.93 -7.37 21.44
CA TRP A 55 -22.74 -8.01 22.49
C TRP A 55 -22.03 -8.09 23.85
N THR A 56 -20.74 -7.80 23.91
CA THR A 56 -19.91 -7.96 25.12
C THR A 56 -19.16 -6.69 25.51
N PRO A 57 -19.80 -5.50 25.55
CA PRO A 57 -19.11 -4.22 25.76
C PRO A 57 -18.32 -4.14 27.08
N GLY A 58 -18.67 -4.94 28.09
CA GLY A 58 -17.94 -5.02 29.36
C GLY A 58 -16.52 -5.60 29.26
N LEU A 59 -16.17 -6.25 28.14
CA LEU A 59 -14.83 -6.77 27.88
C LEU A 59 -13.93 -5.79 27.14
N TYR A 60 -14.44 -4.61 26.76
CA TYR A 60 -13.68 -3.64 25.99
C TYR A 60 -12.58 -2.99 26.84
N GLN A 61 -11.33 -3.23 26.45
CA GLN A 61 -10.12 -2.64 27.03
C GLN A 61 -9.37 -1.86 25.94
N PRO A 62 -9.70 -0.56 25.76
CA PRO A 62 -9.15 0.23 24.66
C PRO A 62 -7.62 0.33 24.72
N LEU A 63 -7.00 0.25 23.53
CA LEU A 63 -5.58 0.54 23.33
C LEU A 63 -5.26 1.98 23.72
N TRP A 64 -3.99 2.29 23.99
CA TRP A 64 -3.58 3.64 24.40
C TRP A 64 -4.10 4.75 23.47
N LEU A 65 -4.00 4.57 22.15
CA LEU A 65 -4.47 5.55 21.17
C LEU A 65 -6.01 5.64 21.13
N ALA A 66 -6.71 4.50 21.28
CA ALA A 66 -8.16 4.47 21.38
C ALA A 66 -8.67 5.15 22.66
N ARG A 67 -7.93 5.04 23.77
CA ARG A 67 -8.19 5.78 25.03
C ARG A 67 -8.03 7.28 24.83
N PHE A 68 -6.95 7.69 24.18
CA PHE A 68 -6.71 9.10 23.89
C PHE A 68 -7.81 9.72 23.00
N LEU A 69 -8.27 8.96 21.99
CA LEU A 69 -9.36 9.35 21.11
C LEU A 69 -10.76 9.14 21.71
N HIS A 70 -10.85 8.65 22.95
CA HIS A 70 -12.12 8.37 23.64
C HIS A 70 -13.08 7.50 22.83
N ILE A 71 -12.55 6.48 22.16
CA ILE A 71 -13.36 5.56 21.35
C ILE A 71 -14.23 4.71 22.30
N PRO A 72 -15.57 4.74 22.18
CA PRO A 72 -16.45 3.95 23.02
C PRO A 72 -16.44 2.47 22.60
N PRO A 73 -16.93 1.54 23.45
CA PRO A 73 -17.16 0.16 23.02
C PRO A 73 -18.10 0.11 21.81
N VAL A 74 -17.83 -0.82 20.90
CA VAL A 74 -18.58 -0.94 19.64
C VAL A 74 -20.00 -1.45 19.92
N SER A 75 -20.99 -0.93 19.19
CA SER A 75 -22.33 -1.53 19.14
C SER A 75 -22.47 -2.40 17.89
N VAL A 76 -23.39 -3.37 17.90
CA VAL A 76 -23.62 -4.27 16.76
C VAL A 76 -23.96 -3.50 15.48
N LEU A 77 -24.79 -2.46 15.58
CA LEU A 77 -25.14 -1.62 14.44
C LEU A 77 -23.92 -0.82 13.93
N ALA A 78 -23.12 -0.24 14.83
CA ALA A 78 -21.92 0.49 14.47
C ALA A 78 -20.89 -0.43 13.78
N ALA A 79 -20.71 -1.66 14.27
CA ALA A 79 -19.86 -2.66 13.64
C ALA A 79 -20.32 -3.01 12.22
N GLN A 80 -21.62 -3.21 11.99
CA GLN A 80 -22.15 -3.50 10.66
C GLN A 80 -21.97 -2.33 9.68
N ILE A 81 -22.22 -1.09 10.13
CA ILE A 81 -21.97 0.11 9.31
C ILE A 81 -20.49 0.23 8.96
N LEU A 82 -19.61 -0.02 9.94
CA LEU A 82 -18.17 0.02 9.75
C LEU A 82 -17.72 -1.05 8.75
N LEU A 83 -18.24 -2.27 8.85
CA LEU A 83 -17.97 -3.35 7.88
C LEU A 83 -18.38 -2.94 6.47
N ALA A 84 -19.61 -2.43 6.30
CA ALA A 84 -20.10 -1.98 5.00
C ALA A 84 -19.21 -0.87 4.42
N ALA A 85 -18.80 0.10 5.25
CA ALA A 85 -17.89 1.17 4.84
C ALA A 85 -16.52 0.64 4.39
N ILE A 86 -15.93 -0.31 5.13
CA ILE A 86 -14.66 -0.95 4.76
C ILE A 86 -14.78 -1.61 3.39
N ILE A 87 -15.84 -2.38 3.15
CA ILE A 87 -16.04 -3.07 1.87
C ILE A 87 -16.17 -2.06 0.73
N VAL A 88 -17.04 -1.07 0.87
CA VAL A 88 -17.27 -0.05 -0.17
C VAL A 88 -15.98 0.72 -0.50
N PHE A 89 -15.28 1.22 0.53
CA PHE A 89 -14.05 1.99 0.31
C PHE A 89 -12.92 1.12 -0.24
N SER A 90 -12.81 -0.14 0.18
CA SER A 90 -11.81 -1.08 -0.33
C SER A 90 -12.05 -1.41 -1.80
N LEU A 91 -13.31 -1.61 -2.21
CA LEU A 91 -13.66 -1.81 -3.61
C LEU A 91 -13.36 -0.57 -4.46
N MET A 92 -13.70 0.63 -3.97
CA MET A 92 -13.36 1.88 -4.65
C MET A 92 -11.85 2.05 -4.80
N ALA A 93 -11.08 1.75 -3.75
CA ALA A 93 -9.63 1.89 -3.74
C ALA A 93 -8.94 0.83 -4.63
N ALA A 94 -9.45 -0.41 -4.65
CA ALA A 94 -9.01 -1.46 -5.57
C ALA A 94 -9.29 -1.08 -7.03
N ALA A 95 -10.49 -0.56 -7.33
CA ALA A 95 -10.87 -0.05 -8.65
C ALA A 95 -10.07 1.19 -9.07
N GLY A 96 -9.35 1.83 -8.14
CA GLY A 96 -8.55 3.01 -8.40
C GLY A 96 -9.37 4.31 -8.51
N ILE A 97 -10.58 4.33 -7.96
CA ILE A 97 -11.45 5.52 -7.91
C ILE A 97 -10.96 6.43 -6.79
N LEU A 98 -10.65 7.69 -7.11
CA LEU A 98 -10.14 8.69 -6.15
C LEU A 98 -9.03 8.12 -5.25
N GLN A 99 -8.02 7.48 -5.85
CA GLN A 99 -7.04 6.57 -5.20
C GLN A 99 -6.54 7.01 -3.81
N ARG A 100 -6.23 8.30 -3.64
CA ARG A 100 -5.75 8.82 -2.35
C ARG A 100 -6.86 8.89 -1.31
N LEU A 101 -8.03 9.42 -1.69
CA LEU A 101 -9.17 9.57 -0.79
C LEU A 101 -9.71 8.20 -0.38
N SER A 102 -9.96 7.31 -1.35
CA SER A 102 -10.45 5.97 -1.05
C SER A 102 -9.46 5.18 -0.19
N GLY A 103 -8.15 5.29 -0.44
CA GLY A 103 -7.14 4.68 0.43
C GLY A 103 -7.11 5.24 1.85
N TRP A 104 -7.20 6.56 2.03
CA TRP A 104 -7.31 7.16 3.36
C TRP A 104 -8.60 6.73 4.09
N LEU A 105 -9.72 6.64 3.37
CA LEU A 105 -10.98 6.16 3.94
C LEU A 105 -10.85 4.72 4.42
N VAL A 106 -10.21 3.83 3.64
CA VAL A 106 -9.91 2.46 4.09
C VAL A 106 -8.99 2.47 5.31
N ALA A 107 -7.92 3.28 5.30
CA ALA A 107 -6.98 3.35 6.42
C ALA A 107 -7.69 3.72 7.74
N ILE A 108 -8.62 4.67 7.69
CA ILE A 108 -9.41 5.10 8.85
C ILE A 108 -10.38 3.99 9.28
N THR A 109 -11.19 3.46 8.36
CA THR A 109 -12.23 2.49 8.72
C THR A 109 -11.65 1.15 9.15
N PHE A 110 -10.65 0.64 8.43
CA PHE A 110 -9.93 -0.58 8.80
C PHE A 110 -9.10 -0.38 10.07
N GLY A 111 -8.45 0.78 10.24
CA GLY A 111 -7.75 1.11 11.48
C GLY A 111 -8.69 1.10 12.70
N LEU A 112 -9.91 1.62 12.54
CA LEU A 112 -10.93 1.57 13.59
C LEU A 112 -11.39 0.13 13.87
N TRP A 113 -11.55 -0.70 12.84
CA TRP A 113 -11.85 -2.13 13.00
C TRP A 113 -10.78 -2.85 13.82
N MET A 114 -9.50 -2.53 13.55
CA MET A 114 -8.36 -3.09 14.29
C MET A 114 -8.28 -2.61 15.74
N PHE A 115 -8.70 -1.37 16.04
CA PHE A 115 -8.84 -0.93 17.43
C PHE A 115 -9.89 -1.75 18.18
N TYR A 116 -10.99 -2.12 17.53
CA TYR A 116 -11.98 -2.98 18.14
C TYR A 116 -11.47 -4.40 18.27
N THR A 117 -10.95 -5.03 17.23
CA THR A 117 -10.36 -6.37 17.30
C THR A 117 -9.34 -6.50 18.45
N GLN A 118 -8.37 -5.57 18.52
CA GLN A 118 -7.31 -5.64 19.51
C GLN A 118 -7.72 -5.15 20.91
N GLY A 119 -8.74 -4.30 20.99
CA GLY A 119 -9.27 -3.78 22.25
C GLY A 119 -9.99 -4.83 23.10
N TYR A 120 -10.25 -6.02 22.57
CA TYR A 120 -10.86 -7.13 23.30
C TYR A 120 -9.88 -8.27 23.60
N GLY A 121 -8.57 -8.00 23.49
CA GLY A 121 -7.51 -8.89 23.99
C GLY A 121 -6.78 -9.72 22.93
N TYR A 122 -7.16 -9.62 21.65
CA TYR A 122 -6.47 -10.31 20.56
C TYR A 122 -5.43 -9.41 19.89
N VAL A 123 -4.14 -9.70 20.04
CA VAL A 123 -3.06 -8.91 19.42
C VAL A 123 -2.45 -9.68 18.25
N ALA A 124 -2.69 -9.18 17.04
CA ALA A 124 -2.28 -9.83 15.80
C ALA A 124 -1.26 -8.96 15.03
N HIS A 125 -0.02 -9.45 14.95
CA HIS A 125 1.11 -8.72 14.37
C HIS A 125 1.02 -8.65 12.83
N ASP A 126 0.47 -9.67 12.21
CA ASP A 126 0.14 -9.74 10.79
C ASP A 126 -0.90 -8.68 10.39
N HIS A 127 -1.92 -8.46 11.22
CA HIS A 127 -2.89 -7.40 11.00
C HIS A 127 -2.26 -6.01 11.13
N MET A 128 -1.23 -5.85 11.98
CA MET A 128 -0.45 -4.61 12.04
C MET A 128 0.34 -4.36 10.76
N ALA A 129 0.87 -5.40 10.12
CA ALA A 129 1.46 -5.25 8.79
C ALA A 129 0.41 -4.77 7.77
N LEU A 130 -0.82 -5.29 7.85
CA LEU A 130 -1.91 -4.87 6.96
C LEU A 130 -2.34 -3.41 7.22
N VAL A 131 -2.44 -2.98 8.47
CA VAL A 131 -2.70 -1.56 8.84
C VAL A 131 -1.63 -0.64 8.27
N VAL A 132 -0.35 -0.99 8.42
CA VAL A 132 0.75 -0.21 7.85
C VAL A 132 0.62 -0.15 6.33
N ALA A 133 0.29 -1.26 5.65
CA ALA A 133 0.11 -1.28 4.21
C ALA A 133 -1.00 -0.32 3.75
N VAL A 134 -2.18 -0.34 4.39
CA VAL A 134 -3.30 0.55 4.00
C VAL A 134 -3.06 2.01 4.35
N VAL A 135 -2.25 2.31 5.36
CA VAL A 135 -1.84 3.69 5.70
C VAL A 135 -0.81 4.22 4.70
N VAL A 136 0.12 3.39 4.23
CA VAL A 136 1.20 3.80 3.32
C VAL A 136 0.71 3.90 1.87
N LEU A 137 -0.15 2.99 1.41
CA LEU A 137 -0.67 2.99 0.04
C LEU A 137 -1.21 4.34 -0.47
N PRO A 138 -2.05 5.10 0.27
CA PRO A 138 -2.57 6.40 -0.19
C PRO A 138 -1.52 7.52 -0.23
N THR A 139 -0.32 7.28 0.33
CA THR A 139 0.82 8.21 0.20
C THR A 139 1.53 8.07 -1.13
N VAL A 140 1.38 6.93 -1.80
CA VAL A 140 1.89 6.75 -3.17
C VAL A 140 0.99 7.56 -4.11
N GLY A 141 1.61 8.26 -5.06
CA GLY A 141 0.90 9.04 -6.08
C GLY A 141 0.04 8.16 -7.00
N LEU A 142 -0.45 8.75 -8.10
CA LEU A 142 -1.24 8.01 -9.08
C LEU A 142 -0.43 6.83 -9.62
N ALA A 143 -0.88 5.60 -9.30
CA ALA A 143 -0.27 4.36 -9.77
C ALA A 143 -1.29 3.62 -10.65
N ARG A 144 -0.95 3.47 -11.93
CA ARG A 144 -1.73 2.75 -12.94
C ARG A 144 -0.97 1.51 -13.41
N PHE A 145 -1.70 0.51 -13.89
CA PHE A 145 -1.11 -0.72 -14.39
C PHE A 145 -0.21 -0.52 -15.62
N GLN A 146 -0.42 0.58 -16.35
CA GLN A 146 0.35 0.95 -17.54
C GLN A 146 1.67 1.64 -17.23
N ASP A 147 1.91 2.02 -15.96
CA ASP A 147 3.11 2.73 -15.53
C ASP A 147 4.29 1.76 -15.33
N TRP A 148 4.56 0.97 -16.37
CA TRP A 148 5.64 0.01 -16.42
C TRP A 148 6.90 0.66 -16.97
N GLU A 149 7.76 1.12 -16.06
CA GLU A 149 9.12 1.53 -16.41
C GLU A 149 10.09 0.36 -16.14
N PRO A 150 10.89 -0.10 -17.13
CA PRO A 150 11.92 -1.10 -16.88
C PRO A 150 12.96 -0.55 -15.88
N PRO A 151 13.55 -1.40 -15.02
CA PRO A 151 14.57 -0.96 -14.09
C PRO A 151 15.66 -0.22 -14.83
N ARG A 152 15.89 1.05 -14.45
CA ARG A 152 16.95 1.86 -15.07
C ARG A 152 18.27 1.19 -14.73
N ARG A 153 18.82 0.40 -15.65
CA ARG A 153 20.16 -0.17 -15.50
C ARG A 153 21.08 1.01 -15.19
N ARG A 154 21.75 0.95 -14.04
CA ARG A 154 22.80 1.89 -13.71
C ARG A 154 23.77 1.83 -14.89
N GLN A 155 23.79 2.89 -15.71
CA GLN A 155 24.87 3.09 -16.66
C GLN A 155 26.07 3.48 -15.82
N ASP A 156 26.69 2.48 -15.22
CA ASP A 156 28.01 2.62 -14.66
C ASP A 156 28.96 2.87 -15.83
N GLY A 157 29.53 4.08 -15.83
CA GLY A 157 30.81 4.44 -16.43
C GLY A 157 31.10 3.96 -17.85
N HIS A 158 31.15 4.93 -18.77
CA HIS A 158 32.11 4.96 -19.88
C HIS A 158 32.46 3.62 -20.57
N CYS A 159 31.67 3.22 -21.59
CA CYS A 159 32.29 2.71 -22.82
C CYS A 159 32.18 3.81 -23.87
N GLY A 160 33.05 4.82 -23.79
CA GLY A 160 33.40 5.58 -24.98
C GLY A 160 33.98 4.59 -25.98
N SER A 161 33.31 4.40 -27.12
CA SER A 161 33.65 3.45 -28.18
C SER A 161 33.38 1.95 -27.90
N CYS A 162 32.14 1.59 -27.59
CA CYS A 162 31.65 0.26 -27.99
C CYS A 162 31.09 0.38 -29.40
N ARG A 163 32.00 0.45 -30.38
CA ARG A 163 31.69 0.35 -31.81
C ARG A 163 31.16 -1.07 -32.03
N SER A 164 29.90 -1.21 -32.40
CA SER A 164 29.33 -2.49 -32.82
C SER A 164 30.20 -3.07 -33.93
N PRO A 165 30.70 -4.33 -33.85
CA PRO A 165 31.27 -4.94 -35.02
C PRO A 165 30.12 -5.16 -36.01
N SER A 166 30.15 -4.41 -37.11
CA SER A 166 29.34 -4.68 -38.28
C SER A 166 29.78 -6.03 -38.82
N PHE A 167 28.98 -7.07 -38.58
CA PHE A 167 29.16 -8.36 -39.20
C PHE A 167 28.66 -8.24 -40.64
N SER A 168 29.57 -7.94 -41.57
CA SER A 168 29.32 -8.07 -43.01
C SER A 168 29.36 -9.56 -43.36
N PRO A 169 28.29 -10.15 -43.91
CA PRO A 169 28.35 -11.49 -44.45
C PRO A 169 28.99 -11.39 -45.83
N THR A 170 30.31 -11.55 -45.91
CA THR A 170 30.98 -11.75 -47.20
C THR A 170 31.16 -13.25 -47.42
N SER A 171 30.59 -13.71 -48.53
CA SER A 171 30.67 -15.04 -49.11
C SER A 171 32.11 -15.51 -49.36
N THR A 172 32.38 -16.78 -49.06
CA THR A 172 33.35 -17.65 -49.75
C THR A 172 33.04 -19.10 -49.32
N LEU A 173 32.55 -19.95 -50.22
CA LEU A 173 33.35 -21.02 -50.85
C LEU A 173 34.09 -21.83 -49.77
N TRP A 174 33.52 -22.95 -49.32
CA TRP A 174 33.63 -24.32 -49.86
C TRP A 174 32.47 -25.16 -49.33
#